data_AF-A0A317FKT4-F1
#
_entry.id   AF-A0A317FKT4-F1
#
_cell.length_a   1.000
_cell.length_b   1.000
_cell.length_c   1.000
_cell.angle_alpha   90.00
_cell.angle_beta   90.00
_cell.angle_gamma   90.00
#
_symmetry.space_group_name_H-M   'P 1'
#
loop_
_entity.id
_entity.type
_entity.pdbx_description
1 polymer ?
#
loop_
_entity_poly.entity_id
_entity_poly.type
_entity_poly.pdbx_seq_one_letter_code
_entity_poly.pdbx_strand_id
1 'polypeptide(L)'
;MLGRIVASLSLAFLLAASLGAEAQAQAQCRPGFVWRGAFRGDFVCVTPQTREETRDENMMARSGWVPGGGAYGQFTCVSGLVWRNAGPNDVVCVTPRSRDRAAADNAAAASRVAGAAGVPMQRQVPEAASYRVGDWSRWARSDGVEYRYRWGWNPRDQAYARNIDAIFEVRNPRGEAWRGTARSTACEQETLSRMQDVVLAPGETREVRFRTPNCGTLEQPFFRGGVARTHRID
;
A
#
# COMPACT_ATOMS: atom_id res chain seq x y z
N MET A 1 2.54 61.49 -46.01
CA MET A 1 2.49 61.62 -44.54
C MET A 1 2.55 60.21 -43.94
N LEU A 2 3.66 59.89 -43.27
CA LEU A 2 3.87 58.63 -42.56
C LEU A 2 2.97 58.56 -41.31
N GLY A 3 2.43 57.38 -41.01
CA GLY A 3 1.59 57.13 -39.83
C GLY A 3 1.71 55.70 -39.28
N ARG A 4 2.93 55.38 -38.80
CA ARG A 4 3.34 54.40 -37.77
C ARG A 4 2.52 53.10 -37.59
N ILE A 5 3.16 52.02 -38.00
CA ILE A 5 2.99 50.65 -37.48
C ILE A 5 3.21 50.65 -35.96
N VAL A 6 2.27 50.10 -35.20
CA VAL A 6 2.55 49.56 -33.85
C VAL A 6 2.09 48.12 -33.84
N ALA A 7 3.06 47.22 -33.87
CA ALA A 7 2.87 45.81 -33.64
C ALA A 7 2.63 45.58 -32.14
N SER A 8 1.44 45.12 -31.77
CA SER A 8 1.16 44.63 -30.43
C SER A 8 1.47 43.13 -30.39
N LEU A 9 2.74 42.80 -30.20
CA LEU A 9 3.19 41.50 -29.70
C LEU A 9 3.27 41.58 -28.17
N SER A 10 2.79 40.54 -27.49
CA SER A 10 2.84 40.20 -26.04
C SER A 10 1.42 40.12 -25.45
N LEU A 11 0.98 39.08 -24.74
CA LEU A 11 1.66 37.95 -24.11
C LEU A 11 0.59 36.86 -23.89
N ALA A 12 0.52 35.85 -24.75
CA ALA A 12 -0.42 34.73 -24.58
C ALA A 12 0.32 33.41 -24.69
N PHE A 13 1.36 33.23 -23.88
CA PHE A 13 2.02 31.95 -23.71
C PHE A 13 2.50 31.85 -22.26
N LEU A 14 2.30 30.67 -21.68
CA LEU A 14 2.65 30.22 -20.32
C LEU A 14 1.49 30.16 -19.29
N LEU A 15 0.43 29.40 -19.62
CA LEU A 15 -0.43 28.76 -18.61
C LEU A 15 -0.69 27.27 -18.89
N ALA A 16 0.14 26.62 -19.71
CA ALA A 16 -0.05 25.23 -20.13
C ALA A 16 0.86 24.21 -19.43
N ALA A 17 1.49 24.54 -18.29
CA ALA A 17 2.43 23.63 -17.61
C ALA A 17 1.89 22.97 -16.33
N SER A 18 0.70 23.35 -15.84
CA SER A 18 0.13 22.77 -14.60
C SER A 18 -0.89 21.65 -14.83
N LEU A 19 -1.36 21.43 -16.06
CA LEU A 19 -2.38 20.41 -16.34
C LEU A 19 -1.86 18.96 -16.26
N GLY A 20 -0.54 18.75 -16.30
CA GLY A 20 0.03 17.40 -16.33
C GLY A 20 -0.11 16.62 -15.02
N ALA A 21 0.06 17.28 -13.88
CA ALA A 21 0.03 16.64 -12.56
C ALA A 21 -1.41 16.37 -12.08
N GLU A 22 -2.35 17.28 -12.37
CA GLU A 22 -3.77 17.11 -12.03
C GLU A 22 -4.49 16.13 -12.97
N ALA A 23 -4.10 16.05 -14.25
CA ALA A 23 -4.67 15.10 -15.20
C ALA A 23 -4.32 13.63 -14.86
N GLN A 24 -3.16 13.38 -14.25
CA GLN A 24 -2.79 12.04 -13.77
C GLN A 24 -3.62 11.60 -12.56
N ALA A 25 -4.12 12.53 -11.75
CA ALA A 25 -5.00 12.24 -10.62
C ALA A 25 -6.41 11.79 -11.06
N GLN A 26 -6.77 12.00 -12.33
CA GLN A 26 -8.08 11.68 -12.90
C GLN A 26 -8.04 10.44 -13.81
N ALA A 27 -6.85 9.97 -14.19
CA ALA A 27 -6.70 8.84 -15.07
C ALA A 27 -6.90 7.52 -14.30
N GLN A 28 -7.94 6.78 -14.67
CA GLN A 28 -8.20 5.45 -14.12
C GLN A 28 -7.09 4.48 -14.54
N CYS A 29 -6.72 3.54 -13.67
CA CYS A 29 -5.78 2.49 -14.05
C CYS A 29 -6.37 1.56 -15.10
N ARG A 30 -5.53 1.06 -16.02
CA ARG A 30 -5.90 -0.02 -16.93
C ARG A 30 -6.34 -1.25 -16.12
N PRO A 31 -7.23 -2.11 -16.65
CA PRO A 31 -7.57 -3.38 -16.00
C PRO A 31 -6.32 -4.16 -15.58
N GLY A 32 -6.31 -4.68 -14.34
CA GLY A 32 -5.16 -5.36 -13.75
C GLY A 32 -4.17 -4.44 -13.01
N PHE A 33 -4.35 -3.13 -13.06
CA PHE A 33 -3.56 -2.15 -12.30
C PHE A 33 -4.43 -1.39 -11.29
N VAL A 34 -3.80 -0.93 -10.22
CA VAL A 34 -4.40 -0.11 -9.16
C VAL A 34 -3.46 1.03 -8.79
N TRP A 35 -3.99 2.12 -8.23
CA TRP A 35 -3.14 3.22 -7.74
C TRP A 35 -2.20 2.74 -6.64
N ARG A 36 -0.91 3.09 -6.76
CA ARG A 36 0.17 2.71 -5.85
C ARG A 36 0.04 3.31 -4.47
N GLY A 37 -0.43 4.56 -4.35
CA GLY A 37 -0.67 5.27 -3.10
C GLY A 37 0.48 5.21 -2.09
N ALA A 38 1.70 5.49 -2.54
CA ALA A 38 2.91 5.63 -1.71
C ALA A 38 2.79 6.76 -0.68
N PHE A 39 2.09 7.84 -1.03
CA PHE A 39 1.75 8.96 -0.16
C PHE A 39 0.40 9.54 -0.62
N ARG A 40 -0.13 10.53 0.12
CA ARG A 40 -1.37 11.23 -0.27
C ARG A 40 -1.18 11.89 -1.63
N GLY A 41 -1.98 11.47 -2.63
CA GLY A 41 -1.91 12.00 -3.99
C GLY A 41 -1.01 11.22 -4.94
N ASP A 42 -0.46 10.07 -4.52
CA ASP A 42 0.26 9.17 -5.45
C ASP A 42 -0.71 8.28 -6.22
N PHE A 43 -0.95 8.64 -7.48
CA PHE A 43 -1.87 7.96 -8.41
C PHE A 43 -1.15 7.12 -9.47
N VAL A 44 0.14 6.82 -9.30
CA VAL A 44 0.87 5.94 -10.22
C VAL A 44 0.23 4.56 -10.25
N CYS A 45 -0.16 4.08 -11.43
CA CYS A 45 -0.76 2.76 -11.59
C CYS A 45 0.30 1.66 -11.52
N VAL A 46 0.07 0.66 -10.66
CA VAL A 46 0.96 -0.49 -10.41
C VAL A 46 0.15 -1.77 -10.28
N THR A 47 0.83 -2.92 -10.22
CA THR A 47 0.13 -4.19 -9.95
C THR A 47 -0.41 -4.19 -8.51
N PRO A 48 -1.44 -4.99 -8.20
CA PRO A 48 -1.95 -5.01 -6.83
C PRO A 48 -0.93 -5.57 -5.82
N GLN A 49 -0.03 -6.48 -6.24
CA GLN A 49 1.14 -6.87 -5.46
C GLN A 49 2.07 -5.68 -5.13
N THR A 50 2.41 -4.84 -6.11
CA THR A 50 3.27 -3.68 -5.88
C THR A 50 2.61 -2.68 -4.93
N ARG A 51 1.29 -2.45 -5.07
CA ARG A 51 0.49 -1.64 -4.15
C ARG A 51 0.57 -2.16 -2.72
N GLU A 52 0.45 -3.48 -2.54
CA GLU A 52 0.57 -4.15 -1.24
C GLU A 52 1.96 -3.95 -0.62
N GLU A 53 3.02 -4.18 -1.39
CA GLU A 53 4.40 -3.96 -0.94
C GLU A 53 4.69 -2.49 -0.58
N THR A 54 4.17 -1.54 -1.36
CA THR A 54 4.25 -0.09 -1.04
C THR A 54 3.54 0.22 0.27
N ARG A 55 2.41 -0.44 0.55
CA ARG A 55 1.67 -0.28 1.80
C ARG A 55 2.45 -0.81 2.99
N ASP A 56 3.07 -1.98 2.87
CA ASP A 56 3.91 -2.57 3.93
C ASP A 56 5.05 -1.64 4.33
N GLU A 57 5.69 -1.02 3.34
CA GLU A 57 6.73 -0.01 3.54
C GLU A 57 6.18 1.23 4.26
N ASN A 58 4.99 1.69 3.89
CA ASN A 58 4.34 2.82 4.57
C ASN A 58 4.02 2.50 6.04
N MET A 59 3.67 1.25 6.35
CA MET A 59 3.41 0.82 7.73
C MET A 59 4.69 0.80 8.58
N MET A 60 5.84 0.54 7.95
CA MET A 60 7.16 0.53 8.60
C MET A 60 7.89 1.87 8.51
N ALA A 61 7.23 2.94 8.05
CA ALA A 61 7.90 4.22 7.80
C ALA A 61 8.64 4.77 9.04
N ARG A 62 8.00 4.70 10.22
CA ARG A 62 8.59 5.20 11.48
C ARG A 62 9.86 4.45 11.88
N SER A 63 9.92 3.13 11.68
CA SER A 63 11.09 2.33 12.05
C SER A 63 12.25 2.50 11.04
N GLY A 64 11.98 3.04 9.86
CA GLY A 64 13.00 3.37 8.86
C GLY A 64 13.73 4.69 9.11
N TRP A 65 13.31 5.50 10.09
CA TRP A 65 13.89 6.81 10.39
C TRP A 65 14.86 6.76 11.58
N VAL A 66 15.90 7.59 11.53
CA VAL A 66 16.79 7.83 12.68
C VAL A 66 16.00 8.48 13.82
N PRO A 67 16.01 7.93 15.04
CA PRO A 67 15.35 8.55 16.19
C PRO A 67 15.86 9.98 16.43
N GLY A 68 14.94 10.95 16.50
CA GLY A 68 15.28 12.38 16.66
C GLY A 68 15.69 13.10 15.37
N GLY A 69 15.74 12.40 14.22
CA GLY A 69 16.20 12.95 12.96
C GLY A 69 17.71 12.84 12.77
N GLY A 70 18.21 13.28 11.61
CA GLY A 70 19.63 13.19 11.26
C GLY A 70 20.06 14.29 10.28
N ALA A 71 21.16 14.05 9.58
CA ALA A 71 21.80 15.03 8.69
C ALA A 71 20.89 15.60 7.59
N TYR A 72 19.77 14.93 7.30
CA TYR A 72 18.81 15.33 6.27
C TYR A 72 17.42 15.64 6.84
N GLY A 73 17.34 15.99 8.13
CA GLY A 73 16.11 16.36 8.82
C GLY A 73 15.39 15.18 9.50
N GLN A 74 14.12 15.41 9.88
CA GLN A 74 13.35 14.51 10.74
C GLN A 74 13.09 13.12 10.14
N PHE A 75 13.09 12.99 8.81
CA PHE A 75 12.85 11.74 8.10
C PHE A 75 14.15 11.15 7.51
N THR A 76 15.29 11.43 8.15
CA THR A 76 16.58 10.84 7.76
C THR A 76 16.51 9.33 7.87
N CYS A 77 16.85 8.62 6.80
CA CYS A 77 16.86 7.17 6.79
C CYS A 77 17.98 6.59 7.66
N VAL A 78 17.67 5.51 8.38
CA VAL A 78 18.71 4.71 9.05
C VAL A 78 19.69 4.10 8.05
N SER A 79 20.90 3.77 8.51
CA SER A 79 21.94 3.19 7.66
C SER A 79 21.44 1.95 6.90
N GLY A 80 21.73 1.90 5.60
CA GLY A 80 21.30 0.82 4.70
C GLY A 80 19.92 1.00 4.06
N LEU A 81 19.12 1.97 4.51
CA LEU A 81 17.89 2.38 3.83
C LEU A 81 18.07 3.70 3.07
N VAL A 82 17.20 3.92 2.09
CA VAL A 82 17.16 5.12 1.24
C VAL A 82 15.72 5.58 1.08
N TRP A 83 15.48 6.87 0.83
CA TRP A 83 14.13 7.30 0.45
C TRP A 83 13.68 6.55 -0.79
N ARG A 84 12.43 6.08 -0.77
CA ARG A 84 11.85 5.33 -1.89
C ARG A 84 11.74 6.17 -3.16
N ASN A 85 11.66 7.49 -3.03
CA ASN A 85 11.57 8.44 -4.13
C ASN A 85 10.37 8.15 -5.06
N ALA A 86 9.23 7.70 -4.52
CA ALA A 86 8.01 7.51 -5.31
C ALA A 86 7.45 8.84 -5.82
N GLY A 87 7.72 9.95 -5.12
CA GLY A 87 7.38 11.31 -5.50
C GLY A 87 7.90 12.31 -4.46
N PRO A 88 7.67 13.62 -4.65
CA PRO A 88 8.28 14.67 -3.80
C PRO A 88 7.79 14.65 -2.34
N ASN A 89 6.60 14.09 -2.08
CA ASN A 89 6.04 13.97 -0.73
C ASN A 89 6.30 12.60 -0.09
N ASP A 90 7.07 11.72 -0.73
CA ASP A 90 7.39 10.40 -0.21
C ASP A 90 8.58 10.46 0.75
N VAL A 91 8.29 10.34 2.04
CA VAL A 91 9.30 10.37 3.12
C VAL A 91 9.64 8.98 3.65
N VAL A 92 9.15 7.92 3.00
CA VAL A 92 9.34 6.53 3.45
C VAL A 92 10.73 6.03 3.07
N CYS A 93 11.44 5.52 4.07
CA CYS A 93 12.74 4.88 3.90
C CYS A 93 12.55 3.39 3.60
N VAL A 94 13.17 2.92 2.52
CA VAL A 94 13.05 1.55 2.01
C VAL A 94 14.42 1.01 1.61
N THR A 95 14.47 -0.27 1.25
CA THR A 95 15.68 -0.87 0.67
C THR A 95 16.00 -0.26 -0.71
N PRO A 96 17.27 -0.23 -1.16
CA PRO A 96 17.64 0.24 -2.49
C PRO A 96 16.84 -0.44 -3.62
N ARG A 97 16.61 -1.75 -3.52
CA ARG A 97 15.80 -2.51 -4.48
C ARG A 97 14.36 -1.97 -4.59
N SER A 98 13.76 -1.55 -3.47
CA SER A 98 12.41 -1.00 -3.50
C SER A 98 12.35 0.41 -4.09
N ARG A 99 13.37 1.24 -3.82
CA ARG A 99 13.53 2.53 -4.51
C ARG A 99 13.62 2.32 -6.03
N ASP A 100 14.40 1.33 -6.48
CA ASP A 100 14.54 1.05 -7.90
C ASP A 100 13.22 0.57 -8.53
N ARG A 101 12.40 -0.20 -7.78
CA ARG A 101 11.04 -0.56 -8.19
C ARG A 101 10.12 0.67 -8.30
N ALA A 102 10.13 1.57 -7.32
CA ALA A 102 9.36 2.81 -7.37
C ALA A 102 9.76 3.69 -8.58
N ALA A 103 11.05 3.74 -8.91
CA ALA A 103 11.55 4.42 -10.10
C ALA A 103 11.02 3.77 -11.40
N ALA A 104 11.04 2.43 -11.49
CA ALA A 104 10.48 1.69 -12.62
C ALA A 104 8.96 1.91 -12.77
N ASP A 105 8.22 1.97 -11.66
CA ASP A 105 6.79 2.26 -11.66
C ASP A 105 6.50 3.68 -12.15
N ASN A 106 7.28 4.67 -11.70
CA ASN A 106 7.17 6.05 -12.16
C ASN A 106 7.43 6.15 -13.67
N ALA A 107 8.45 5.44 -14.18
CA ALA A 107 8.75 5.40 -15.61
C ALA A 107 7.64 4.74 -16.44
N ALA A 108 6.98 3.72 -15.89
CA ALA A 108 5.89 3.01 -16.56
C ALA A 108 4.51 3.67 -16.40
N ALA A 109 4.38 4.74 -15.60
CA ALA A 109 3.10 5.31 -15.18
C ALA A 109 2.16 5.62 -16.37
N ALA A 110 2.69 6.26 -17.43
CA ALA A 110 1.91 6.62 -18.62
C ALA A 110 1.37 5.40 -19.39
N SER A 111 2.07 4.25 -19.34
CA SER A 111 1.63 3.03 -20.03
C SER A 111 0.52 2.27 -19.30
N ARG A 112 0.31 2.59 -18.01
CA ARG A 112 -0.58 1.86 -17.10
C ARG A 112 -1.88 2.61 -16.78
N VAL A 113 -2.01 3.85 -17.21
CA VAL A 113 -3.27 4.61 -17.18
C VAL A 113 -4.14 4.23 -18.38
N ALA A 114 -5.45 4.13 -18.17
CA ALA A 114 -6.40 4.00 -19.26
C ALA A 114 -6.43 5.35 -20.01
N GLY A 115 -6.34 5.31 -21.35
CA GLY A 115 -6.59 6.51 -22.15
C GLY A 115 -8.01 7.01 -21.93
N ALA A 116 -8.26 8.31 -22.14
CA ALA A 116 -9.58 8.95 -22.04
C ALA A 116 -10.58 8.50 -23.13
N ALA A 117 -10.47 7.26 -23.61
CA ALA A 117 -11.53 6.57 -24.32
C ALA A 117 -12.31 5.82 -23.26
N GLY A 118 -13.52 6.31 -22.98
CA GLY A 118 -14.48 5.64 -22.11
C GLY A 118 -14.56 4.18 -22.48
N VAL A 119 -13.97 3.33 -21.64
CA VAL A 119 -14.37 1.94 -21.58
C VAL A 119 -15.83 2.01 -21.17
N PRO A 120 -16.79 1.53 -21.98
CA PRO A 120 -18.12 1.32 -21.44
C PRO A 120 -17.89 0.39 -20.26
N MET A 121 -18.25 0.86 -19.07
CA MET A 121 -18.28 0.08 -17.85
C MET A 121 -19.29 -1.04 -18.05
N GLN A 122 -18.93 -2.04 -18.85
CA GLN A 122 -19.56 -3.34 -18.80
C GLN A 122 -19.13 -3.91 -17.47
N ARG A 123 -19.94 -3.57 -16.47
CA ARG A 123 -20.24 -4.40 -15.32
C ARG A 123 -20.20 -5.86 -15.76
N GLN A 124 -19.05 -6.50 -15.59
CA GLN A 124 -19.09 -7.83 -15.02
C GLN A 124 -19.58 -7.59 -13.59
N VAL A 125 -20.90 -7.61 -13.40
CA VAL A 125 -21.46 -7.82 -12.06
C VAL A 125 -21.14 -9.26 -11.75
N PRO A 126 -20.25 -9.58 -10.79
CA PRO A 126 -20.25 -10.91 -10.24
C PRO A 126 -21.62 -11.05 -9.57
N GLU A 127 -22.39 -12.00 -10.05
CA GLU A 127 -23.66 -12.48 -9.48
C GLU A 127 -23.60 -12.38 -7.94
N ALA A 128 -24.51 -11.61 -7.34
CA ALA A 128 -24.65 -11.38 -5.90
C ALA A 128 -23.40 -11.59 -5.03
N ALA A 129 -22.71 -10.49 -4.67
CA ALA A 129 -22.01 -10.36 -3.39
C ALA A 129 -21.14 -11.59 -3.02
N SER A 130 -20.21 -11.99 -3.90
CA SER A 130 -19.21 -13.00 -3.57
C SER A 130 -18.15 -12.40 -2.65
N TYR A 131 -17.65 -13.21 -1.71
CA TYR A 131 -16.52 -12.83 -0.88
C TYR A 131 -15.34 -12.37 -1.75
N ARG A 132 -14.79 -11.18 -1.48
CA ARG A 132 -13.62 -10.64 -2.19
C ARG A 132 -12.39 -10.77 -1.31
N VAL A 133 -11.24 -11.02 -1.90
CA VAL A 133 -9.94 -11.01 -1.20
C VAL A 133 -8.97 -10.11 -1.91
N GLY A 134 -8.04 -9.55 -1.15
CA GLY A 134 -6.85 -8.93 -1.72
C GLY A 134 -5.83 -9.98 -2.16
N ASP A 135 -4.81 -9.52 -2.87
CA ASP A 135 -3.60 -10.29 -3.09
C ASP A 135 -2.90 -10.57 -1.77
N TRP A 136 -2.16 -11.67 -1.74
CA TRP A 136 -1.27 -11.97 -0.61
C TRP A 136 -0.13 -10.96 -0.56
N SER A 137 0.20 -10.51 0.65
CA SER A 137 1.49 -9.86 0.92
C SER A 137 2.64 -10.79 0.55
N ARG A 138 3.84 -10.22 0.41
CA ARG A 138 5.06 -11.04 0.43
C ARG A 138 5.16 -11.80 1.75
N TRP A 139 5.93 -12.88 1.72
CA TRP A 139 6.35 -13.54 2.95
C TRP A 139 7.22 -12.60 3.78
N ALA A 140 6.80 -12.36 5.02
CA ALA A 140 7.57 -11.72 6.09
C ALA A 140 8.07 -12.79 7.06
N ARG A 141 9.07 -12.44 7.87
CA ARG A 141 9.59 -13.29 8.96
C ARG A 141 9.43 -12.58 10.28
N SER A 142 9.01 -13.31 11.30
CA SER A 142 8.90 -12.80 12.67
C SER A 142 9.01 -13.94 13.66
N ASP A 143 9.80 -13.77 14.72
CA ASP A 143 9.94 -14.68 15.86
C ASP A 143 10.05 -16.19 15.52
N GLY A 144 10.69 -16.48 14.40
CA GLY A 144 10.94 -17.85 13.94
C GLY A 144 9.91 -18.46 13.01
N VAL A 145 8.83 -17.75 12.71
CA VAL A 145 7.86 -18.14 11.68
C VAL A 145 8.00 -17.24 10.46
N GLU A 146 7.48 -17.75 9.35
CA GLU A 146 7.25 -16.97 8.16
C GLU A 146 5.75 -16.75 8.04
N TYR A 147 5.32 -15.56 7.66
CA TYR A 147 3.90 -15.27 7.50
C TYR A 147 3.65 -14.35 6.31
N ARG A 148 2.46 -14.46 5.74
CA ARG A 148 1.91 -13.49 4.81
C ARG A 148 0.46 -13.24 5.18
N TYR A 149 -0.10 -12.15 4.68
CA TYR A 149 -1.48 -11.81 4.97
C TYR A 149 -2.19 -11.21 3.77
N ARG A 150 -3.51 -11.24 3.80
CA ARG A 150 -4.39 -10.52 2.87
C ARG A 150 -5.66 -10.13 3.59
N TRP A 151 -6.35 -9.13 3.06
CA TRP A 151 -7.68 -8.79 3.54
C TRP A 151 -8.74 -9.64 2.83
N GLY A 152 -9.89 -9.76 3.45
CA GLY A 152 -11.09 -10.24 2.79
C GLY A 152 -12.34 -9.46 3.18
N TRP A 153 -13.26 -9.37 2.24
CA TRP A 153 -14.44 -8.52 2.29
C TRP A 153 -15.67 -9.35 1.97
N ASN A 154 -16.57 -9.45 2.94
CA ASN A 154 -17.86 -10.09 2.74
C ASN A 154 -18.91 -9.02 2.41
N PRO A 155 -19.34 -8.89 1.15
CA PRO A 155 -20.37 -7.92 0.75
C PRO A 155 -21.73 -8.10 1.43
N ARG A 156 -21.99 -9.27 2.06
CA ARG A 156 -23.28 -9.57 2.70
C ARG A 156 -23.38 -9.06 4.12
N ASP A 157 -22.30 -8.55 4.69
CA ASP A 157 -22.30 -8.06 6.07
C ASP A 157 -22.14 -6.53 6.10
N GLN A 158 -23.07 -5.91 6.82
CA GLN A 158 -23.27 -4.47 6.86
C GLN A 158 -22.15 -3.73 7.62
N ALA A 159 -21.37 -4.43 8.43
CA ALA A 159 -20.25 -3.87 9.18
C ALA A 159 -18.97 -3.73 8.33
N TYR A 160 -18.95 -4.23 7.08
CA TYR A 160 -17.72 -4.30 6.29
C TYR A 160 -17.23 -2.96 5.71
N ALA A 161 -18.05 -1.92 5.77
CA ALA A 161 -17.53 -0.56 5.52
C ALA A 161 -16.50 -0.15 6.58
N ARG A 162 -16.65 -0.65 7.81
CA ARG A 162 -15.78 -0.33 8.95
C ARG A 162 -14.82 -1.47 9.31
N ASN A 163 -15.06 -2.67 8.81
CA ASN A 163 -14.29 -3.87 9.15
C ASN A 163 -14.00 -4.72 7.91
N ILE A 164 -12.93 -5.50 7.97
CA ILE A 164 -12.60 -6.52 6.98
C ILE A 164 -12.10 -7.74 7.73
N ASP A 165 -11.95 -8.87 7.04
CA ASP A 165 -11.25 -10.01 7.60
C ASP A 165 -9.75 -9.82 7.38
N ALA A 166 -8.97 -9.98 8.44
CA ALA A 166 -7.55 -10.26 8.34
C ALA A 166 -7.37 -11.76 8.13
N ILE A 167 -6.74 -12.14 7.02
CA ILE A 167 -6.41 -13.53 6.71
C ILE A 167 -4.89 -13.63 6.72
N PHE A 168 -4.34 -14.40 7.66
CA PHE A 168 -2.91 -14.70 7.74
C PHE A 168 -2.67 -16.13 7.29
N GLU A 169 -1.57 -16.37 6.57
CA GLU A 169 -0.97 -17.69 6.42
C GLU A 169 0.35 -17.68 7.19
N VAL A 170 0.47 -18.57 8.18
CA VAL A 170 1.64 -18.64 9.07
C VAL A 170 2.28 -20.01 8.93
N ARG A 171 3.58 -20.03 8.64
CA ARG A 171 4.39 -21.23 8.44
C ARG A 171 5.47 -21.30 9.51
N ASN A 172 5.58 -22.46 10.17
CA ASN A 172 6.67 -22.78 11.10
C ASN A 172 7.74 -23.63 10.39
N PRO A 173 8.85 -23.05 9.90
CA PRO A 173 9.91 -23.81 9.24
C PRO A 173 10.83 -24.55 10.22
N ARG A 174 10.62 -24.44 11.54
CA ARG A 174 11.53 -24.98 12.56
C ARG A 174 11.21 -26.43 12.93
N GLY A 175 12.17 -27.08 13.57
CA GLY A 175 12.02 -28.43 14.16
C GLY A 175 11.30 -28.47 15.52
N GLU A 176 10.84 -27.33 16.02
CA GLU A 176 10.19 -27.20 17.33
C GLU A 176 8.80 -26.57 17.19
N ALA A 177 7.89 -26.88 18.12
CA ALA A 177 6.57 -26.26 18.14
C ALA A 177 6.68 -24.75 18.37
N TRP A 178 5.82 -23.99 17.70
CA TRP A 178 5.77 -22.54 17.81
C TRP A 178 4.42 -22.08 18.38
N ARG A 179 4.43 -21.08 19.25
CA ARG A 179 3.23 -20.47 19.83
C ARG A 179 3.32 -18.96 19.74
N GLY A 180 2.30 -18.33 19.19
CA GLY A 180 2.20 -16.89 19.10
C GLY A 180 0.81 -16.41 18.73
N THR A 181 0.75 -15.18 18.26
CA THR A 181 -0.49 -14.51 17.88
C THR A 181 -0.36 -13.91 16.48
N ALA A 182 -1.41 -14.07 15.68
CA ALA A 182 -1.67 -13.18 14.56
C ALA A 182 -2.50 -12.01 15.09
N ARG A 183 -2.08 -10.78 14.81
CA ARG A 183 -2.67 -9.58 15.40
C ARG A 183 -2.88 -8.47 14.40
N SER A 184 -3.84 -7.60 14.68
CA SER A 184 -4.05 -6.33 13.98
C SER A 184 -4.11 -5.17 14.95
N THR A 185 -3.67 -3.99 14.51
CA THR A 185 -3.73 -2.76 15.31
C THR A 185 -4.89 -1.86 14.88
N ALA A 186 -5.18 -0.84 15.68
CA ALA A 186 -6.03 0.26 15.25
C ALA A 186 -5.40 1.01 14.05
N CYS A 187 -6.22 1.76 13.32
CA CYS A 187 -5.77 2.38 12.06
C CYS A 187 -4.84 3.59 12.28
N GLU A 188 -5.06 4.32 13.36
CA GLU A 188 -4.35 5.57 13.68
C GLU A 188 -3.22 5.37 14.70
N GLN A 189 -3.22 4.24 15.41
CA GLN A 189 -2.30 3.95 16.51
C GLN A 189 -1.81 2.50 16.42
N GLU A 190 -0.61 2.22 16.93
CA GLU A 190 -0.10 0.84 17.06
C GLU A 190 -0.74 0.08 18.25
N THR A 191 -1.87 0.56 18.74
CA THR A 191 -2.65 -0.12 19.78
C THR A 191 -3.28 -1.38 19.21
N LEU A 192 -3.14 -2.47 19.93
CA LEU A 192 -3.74 -3.75 19.55
C LEU A 192 -5.25 -3.59 19.39
N SER A 193 -5.77 -3.99 18.24
CA SER A 193 -7.22 -4.00 17.97
C SER A 193 -7.81 -5.39 18.15
N ARG A 194 -7.22 -6.40 17.51
CA ARG A 194 -7.70 -7.79 17.50
C ARG A 194 -6.51 -8.74 17.42
N MET A 195 -6.64 -9.92 18.00
CA MET A 195 -5.65 -10.99 17.90
C MET A 195 -6.31 -12.35 17.87
N GLN A 196 -5.60 -13.33 17.31
CA GLN A 196 -5.95 -14.74 17.34
C GLN A 196 -4.70 -15.55 17.68
N ASP A 197 -4.83 -16.46 18.65
CA ASP A 197 -3.76 -17.38 19.02
C ASP A 197 -3.47 -18.39 17.92
N VAL A 198 -2.19 -18.72 17.74
CA VAL A 198 -1.68 -19.62 16.72
C VAL A 198 -0.63 -20.53 17.35
N VAL A 199 -0.82 -21.85 17.22
CA VAL A 199 0.05 -22.88 17.82
C VAL A 199 0.44 -23.87 16.74
N LEU A 200 1.64 -23.79 16.17
CA LEU A 200 2.06 -24.60 15.03
C LEU A 200 2.98 -25.75 15.46
N ALA A 201 2.75 -26.94 14.95
CA ALA A 201 3.72 -28.04 14.98
C ALA A 201 4.96 -27.71 14.11
N PRO A 202 6.08 -28.43 14.28
CA PRO A 202 7.22 -28.33 13.36
C PRO A 202 6.79 -28.54 11.90
N GLY A 203 7.20 -27.66 10.99
CA GLY A 203 6.87 -27.74 9.56
C GLY A 203 5.43 -27.33 9.19
N GLU A 204 4.57 -27.03 10.16
CA GLU A 204 3.15 -26.77 9.90
C GLU A 204 2.92 -25.39 9.26
N THR A 205 1.95 -25.32 8.33
CA THR A 205 1.39 -24.06 7.81
C THR A 205 -0.09 -23.98 8.13
N ARG A 206 -0.58 -22.82 8.58
CA ARG A 206 -1.99 -22.60 8.93
C ARG A 206 -2.52 -21.27 8.43
N GLU A 207 -3.75 -21.29 7.90
CA GLU A 207 -4.53 -20.06 7.68
C GLU A 207 -5.27 -19.67 8.97
N VAL A 208 -5.18 -18.40 9.35
CA VAL A 208 -5.82 -17.82 10.52
C VAL A 208 -6.63 -16.61 10.08
N ARG A 209 -7.90 -16.56 10.48
CA ARG A 209 -8.82 -15.50 10.06
C ARG A 209 -9.52 -14.87 11.24
N PHE A 210 -9.54 -13.55 11.29
CA PHE A 210 -10.30 -12.79 12.27
C PHE A 210 -10.73 -11.43 11.73
N ARG A 211 -11.80 -10.86 12.27
CA ARG A 211 -12.30 -9.54 11.89
C ARG A 211 -11.38 -8.45 12.44
N THR A 212 -11.14 -7.40 11.66
CA THR A 212 -10.28 -6.27 12.00
C THR A 212 -10.85 -4.97 11.43
N PRO A 213 -10.52 -3.78 12.00
CA PRO A 213 -10.89 -2.51 11.38
C PRO A 213 -10.41 -2.41 9.93
N ASN A 214 -11.27 -1.90 9.05
CA ASN A 214 -10.84 -1.46 7.73
C ASN A 214 -10.17 -0.09 7.89
N CYS A 215 -8.86 -0.04 7.69
CA CYS A 215 -8.07 1.17 7.77
C CYS A 215 -8.00 1.94 6.44
N GLY A 216 -8.59 1.38 5.39
CA GLY A 216 -8.71 2.00 4.08
C GLY A 216 -10.13 2.40 3.73
N THR A 217 -10.43 2.42 2.44
CA THR A 217 -11.77 2.71 1.92
C THR A 217 -12.46 1.41 1.50
N LEU A 218 -13.72 1.51 1.04
CA LEU A 218 -14.43 0.37 0.43
C LEU A 218 -13.75 -0.13 -0.86
N GLU A 219 -13.11 0.77 -1.59
CA GLU A 219 -12.43 0.46 -2.85
C GLU A 219 -10.97 0.02 -2.63
N GLN A 220 -10.37 0.46 -1.53
CA GLN A 220 -8.98 0.14 -1.17
C GLN A 220 -8.91 -0.31 0.30
N PRO A 221 -9.51 -1.47 0.63
CA PRO A 221 -9.48 -1.98 1.99
C PRO A 221 -8.06 -2.40 2.40
N PHE A 222 -7.71 -2.16 3.65
CA PHE A 222 -6.50 -2.71 4.26
C PHE A 222 -6.62 -2.75 5.79
N PHE A 223 -5.75 -3.51 6.43
CA PHE A 223 -5.56 -3.50 7.88
C PHE A 223 -4.07 -3.46 8.21
N ARG A 224 -3.75 -3.03 9.43
CA ARG A 224 -2.38 -3.09 9.97
C ARG A 224 -2.24 -4.37 10.74
N GLY A 225 -1.34 -5.27 10.34
CA GLY A 225 -1.24 -6.61 10.93
C GLY A 225 0.18 -7.15 11.01
N GLY A 226 0.37 -8.13 11.89
CA GLY A 226 1.64 -8.82 12.08
C GLY A 226 1.50 -10.08 12.90
N VAL A 227 2.57 -10.86 12.98
CA VAL A 227 2.66 -12.08 13.79
C VAL A 227 3.77 -11.91 14.82
N ALA A 228 3.50 -12.27 16.07
CA ALA A 228 4.47 -12.20 17.16
C ALA A 228 4.38 -13.44 18.05
N ARG A 229 5.51 -13.89 18.60
CA ARG A 229 5.55 -15.00 19.57
C ARG A 229 4.90 -14.55 20.89
N THR A 230 4.18 -15.46 21.54
CA THR A 230 3.65 -15.19 22.88
C THR A 230 4.77 -15.46 23.88
N HIS A 231 5.36 -14.41 24.42
CA HIS A 231 6.18 -14.52 25.62
C HIS A 231 5.22 -14.69 26.79
N ARG A 232 5.29 -15.82 27.51
CA ARG A 232 4.64 -15.88 28.82
C ARG A 232 5.25 -14.76 29.66
N ILE A 233 4.38 -13.94 30.26
CA ILE A 233 4.74 -13.20 31.47
C ILE A 233 4.40 -14.20 32.57
N ASP A 234 5.42 -14.94 32.99
CA ASP A 234 5.35 -15.78 34.18
C ASP A 234 5.19 -14.87 35.42
#